data_AF-G8TLV9-F1
#
_entry.id   AF-G8TLV9-F1
#
_cell.length_a   1.000
_cell.length_b   1.000
_cell.length_c   1.000
_cell.angle_alpha   90.00
_cell.angle_beta   90.00
_cell.angle_gamma   90.00
#
_symmetry.space_group_name_H-M   'P 1'
#
loop_
_entity.id
_entity.type
_entity.pdbx_description
1 polymer ?
#
loop_
_entity_poly.entity_id
_entity_poly.type
_entity_poly.pdbx_seq_one_letter_code
_entity_poly.pdbx_strand_id
1 'polypeptide(L)'
;MIVDINQLITDIKRTVSDLLNKDIETVRGFSARQVTGIANQAALVASGITTGQITEATRDFFLDQLVELSKNFVNALVGLVIATIERLWNAVVKVIWDTISRITGTVIPAFKPL
;
A
#
# COMPACT_ATOMS: atom_id res chain seq x y z
N MET A 1 9.93 -28.46 25.84
CA MET A 1 8.67 -27.71 25.61
C MET A 1 8.21 -28.02 24.20
N ILE A 2 6.93 -28.28 23.96
CA ILE A 2 6.40 -28.66 22.64
C ILE A 2 5.75 -27.43 21.99
N VAL A 3 5.82 -27.31 20.66
CA VAL A 3 5.09 -26.27 19.92
C VAL A 3 3.60 -26.52 20.04
N ASP A 4 2.85 -25.56 20.57
CA ASP A 4 1.40 -25.51 20.42
C ASP A 4 1.07 -24.97 19.02
N ILE A 5 0.71 -25.89 18.12
CA ILE A 5 0.40 -25.58 16.71
C ILE A 5 -0.84 -24.69 16.61
N ASN A 6 -1.85 -24.87 17.47
CA ASN A 6 -3.08 -24.09 17.42
C ASN A 6 -2.81 -22.64 17.85
N GLN A 7 -1.98 -22.45 18.86
CA GLN A 7 -1.55 -21.13 19.28
C GLN A 7 -0.73 -20.44 18.18
N LEU A 8 0.21 -21.14 17.55
CA LEU A 8 1.01 -20.58 16.44
C LEU A 8 0.14 -20.15 15.26
N ILE A 9 -0.84 -20.97 14.85
CA ILE A 9 -1.80 -20.62 13.80
C ILE A 9 -2.59 -19.37 14.19
N THR A 10 -3.03 -19.29 15.44
CA THR A 10 -3.78 -18.14 15.96
C THR A 10 -2.93 -16.86 15.94
N ASP A 11 -1.66 -16.97 16.35
CA ASP A 11 -0.72 -15.84 16.36
C ASP A 11 -0.46 -15.32 14.95
N ILE A 12 -0.21 -16.22 13.99
CA ILE A 12 -0.02 -15.86 12.58
C ILE A 12 -1.26 -15.15 12.03
N LYS A 13 -2.45 -15.75 12.22
CA LYS A 13 -3.71 -15.17 11.72
C LYS A 13 -3.98 -13.79 12.28
N ARG A 14 -3.75 -13.61 13.59
CA ARG A 14 -3.91 -12.32 14.27
C ARG A 14 -2.95 -11.27 13.73
N THR A 15 -1.65 -11.59 13.65
CA THR A 15 -0.64 -10.68 13.09
C THR A 15 -0.96 -10.26 11.65
N VAL A 16 -1.39 -11.21 10.81
CA VAL A 16 -1.83 -10.90 9.43
C VAL A 16 -3.03 -9.97 9.43
N SER A 17 -4.05 -10.26 10.25
CA SER A 17 -5.28 -9.48 10.31
C SER A 17 -5.03 -8.05 10.78
N ASP A 18 -4.25 -7.88 11.84
CA ASP A 18 -3.91 -6.57 12.41
C ASP A 18 -3.15 -5.70 11.39
N LEU A 19 -2.20 -6.30 10.67
CA LEU A 19 -1.39 -5.60 9.67
C LEU A 19 -2.23 -5.21 8.44
N LEU A 20 -3.04 -6.14 7.92
CA LEU A 20 -3.90 -5.87 6.77
C LEU A 20 -4.93 -4.78 7.07
N ASN A 21 -5.55 -4.78 8.25
CA ASN A 21 -6.54 -3.77 8.61
C ASN A 21 -5.93 -2.35 8.58
N LYS A 22 -4.75 -2.18 9.19
CA LYS A 22 -4.02 -0.90 9.20
C LYS A 22 -3.63 -0.45 7.79
N ASP A 23 -3.14 -1.37 6.98
CA ASP A 23 -2.70 -1.08 5.62
C ASP A 23 -3.89 -0.73 4.70
N ILE A 24 -5.02 -1.41 4.84
CA ILE A 24 -6.25 -1.12 4.10
C ILE A 24 -6.75 0.30 4.41
N GLU A 25 -6.76 0.72 5.67
CA GLU A 25 -7.16 2.09 6.04
C GLU A 25 -6.24 3.14 5.41
N THR A 26 -4.93 2.87 5.42
CA THR A 26 -3.92 3.74 4.81
C THR A 26 -4.15 3.86 3.30
N VAL A 27 -4.34 2.73 2.61
CA VAL A 27 -4.62 2.68 1.17
C VAL A 27 -5.93 3.39 0.84
N ARG A 28 -7.00 3.16 1.61
CA ARG A 28 -8.29 3.85 1.41
C ARG A 28 -8.15 5.37 1.53
N GLY A 29 -7.49 5.84 2.58
CA GLY A 29 -7.26 7.28 2.79
C GLY A 29 -6.41 7.91 1.70
N PHE A 30 -5.36 7.21 1.25
CA PHE A 30 -4.53 7.64 0.12
C PHE A 30 -5.35 7.74 -1.18
N SER A 31 -6.08 6.68 -1.54
CA SER A 31 -6.90 6.64 -2.75
C SER A 31 -7.93 7.75 -2.79
N ALA A 32 -8.65 7.97 -1.69
CA ALA A 32 -9.66 9.04 -1.62
C ALA A 32 -9.04 10.42 -1.90
N ARG A 33 -7.88 10.72 -1.32
CA ARG A 33 -7.18 12.01 -1.55
C ARG A 33 -6.70 12.15 -2.99
N GLN A 34 -6.05 11.12 -3.55
CA GLN A 34 -5.49 11.19 -4.89
C GLN A 34 -6.59 11.31 -5.97
N VAL A 35 -7.64 10.50 -5.88
CA VAL A 35 -8.75 10.54 -6.83
C VAL A 35 -9.48 11.88 -6.76
N THR A 36 -9.68 12.44 -5.56
CA THR A 36 -10.26 13.78 -5.39
C THR A 36 -9.38 14.85 -6.04
N GLY A 37 -8.06 14.78 -5.86
CA GLY A 37 -7.11 15.70 -6.51
C GLY A 37 -7.15 15.63 -8.04
N ILE A 38 -7.16 14.42 -8.60
CA ILE A 38 -7.28 14.20 -10.05
C ILE A 38 -8.61 14.76 -10.58
N ALA A 39 -9.72 14.52 -9.88
CA ALA A 39 -11.03 15.03 -10.25
C ALA A 39 -11.07 16.58 -10.24
N ASN A 40 -10.51 17.20 -9.20
CA ASN A 40 -10.40 18.66 -9.13
C ASN A 40 -9.54 19.23 -10.27
N GLN A 41 -8.41 18.58 -10.58
CA GLN A 41 -7.56 18.99 -11.69
C GLN A 41 -8.29 18.85 -13.03
N ALA A 42 -9.05 17.78 -13.23
CA ALA A 42 -9.87 17.59 -14.43
C ALA A 42 -10.94 18.69 -14.56
N ALA A 43 -11.59 19.07 -13.46
CA ALA A 43 -12.56 20.16 -13.45
C ALA A 43 -11.91 21.52 -13.82
N LEU A 44 -10.70 21.79 -13.32
CA LEU A 44 -9.94 23.00 -13.67
C LEU A 44 -9.58 23.02 -15.16
N VAL A 45 -9.12 21.90 -15.71
CA VAL A 45 -8.80 21.79 -17.14
C VAL A 45 -10.06 21.98 -17.99
N ALA A 46 -11.18 21.33 -17.63
CA ALA A 46 -12.45 21.49 -18.33
C ALA A 46 -12.94 22.95 -18.32
N SER A 47 -12.84 23.63 -17.16
CA SER A 47 -13.17 25.04 -17.03
C SER A 47 -12.26 25.90 -17.90
N GLY A 48 -10.95 25.69 -17.86
CA GLY A 48 -9.98 26.43 -18.68
C GLY A 48 -10.22 26.27 -20.18
N ILE A 49 -10.61 25.08 -20.65
CA ILE A 49 -10.99 24.86 -22.04
C ILE A 49 -12.25 25.65 -22.39
N THR A 50 -13.27 25.61 -21.52
CA THR A 50 -14.56 26.26 -21.76
C THR A 50 -14.45 27.79 -21.77
N THR A 51 -13.59 28.36 -20.92
CA THR A 51 -13.35 29.81 -20.84
C THR A 51 -12.35 30.31 -21.88
N GLY A 52 -11.72 29.43 -22.64
CA GLY A 52 -10.68 29.76 -23.62
C GLY A 52 -9.31 30.08 -23.01
N GLN A 53 -9.14 29.94 -21.70
CA GLN A 53 -7.83 30.07 -21.03
C GLN A 53 -6.86 28.96 -21.46
N ILE A 54 -7.39 27.76 -21.69
CA ILE A 54 -6.68 26.66 -22.34
C ILE A 54 -7.09 26.67 -23.81
N THR A 55 -6.15 27.05 -24.66
CA THR A 55 -6.35 27.14 -26.11
C THR A 55 -6.17 25.77 -26.76
N GLU A 56 -6.55 25.65 -28.02
CA GLU A 56 -6.35 24.42 -28.79
C GLU A 56 -4.86 24.00 -28.84
N ALA A 57 -3.95 24.96 -28.94
CA ALA A 57 -2.51 24.71 -28.97
C ALA A 57 -1.96 24.13 -27.65
N THR A 58 -2.60 24.40 -26.52
CA THR A 58 -2.14 23.92 -25.19
C THR A 58 -3.01 22.82 -24.60
N ARG A 59 -4.16 22.51 -25.22
CA ARG A 59 -5.13 21.53 -24.71
C ARG A 59 -4.52 20.17 -24.45
N ASP A 60 -3.83 19.61 -25.44
CA ASP A 60 -3.29 18.26 -25.37
C ASP A 60 -2.27 18.13 -24.23
N PHE A 61 -1.44 19.16 -24.02
CA PHE A 61 -0.50 19.21 -22.90
C PHE A 61 -1.20 19.10 -21.53
N PHE A 62 -2.35 19.76 -21.33
CA PHE A 62 -3.09 19.65 -20.06
C PHE A 62 -3.81 18.31 -19.92
N LEU A 63 -4.31 17.74 -21.01
CA LEU A 63 -4.95 16.43 -21.01
C LEU A 63 -3.93 15.31 -20.73
N ASP A 64 -2.75 15.38 -21.33
CA ASP A 64 -1.64 14.45 -21.09
C ASP A 64 -1.19 14.49 -19.62
N GLN A 65 -1.18 15.67 -19.00
CA GLN A 65 -0.91 15.77 -17.56
C GLN A 65 -1.96 15.06 -16.70
N LEU A 66 -3.24 15.08 -17.07
CA LEU A 66 -4.28 14.32 -16.35
C LEU A 66 -4.06 12.80 -16.49
N VAL A 67 -3.66 12.35 -17.68
CA VAL A 67 -3.28 10.95 -17.93
C VAL A 67 -2.08 10.57 -17.05
N GLU A 68 -1.07 11.43 -16.97
CA GLU A 68 0.12 11.18 -16.19
C GLU A 68 -0.16 11.16 -14.68
N LEU A 69 -0.99 12.07 -14.16
CA LEU A 69 -1.45 12.04 -12.78
C LEU A 69 -2.18 10.73 -12.45
N SER A 70 -3.01 10.25 -13.38
CA SER A 70 -3.74 8.99 -13.23
C SER A 70 -2.82 7.78 -13.23
N LYS A 71 -1.81 7.74 -14.11
CA LYS A 71 -0.78 6.70 -14.13
C LYS A 71 0.02 6.68 -12.83
N ASN A 72 0.44 7.84 -12.34
CA ASN A 72 1.21 7.97 -11.11
C ASN A 72 0.41 7.51 -9.89
N PHE A 73 -0.88 7.81 -9.84
CA PHE A 73 -1.78 7.27 -8.82
C PHE A 73 -1.79 5.73 -8.83
N VAL A 74 -1.95 5.10 -9.99
CA VAL A 74 -1.94 3.63 -10.11
C VAL A 74 -0.58 3.05 -9.69
N ASN A 75 0.52 3.63 -10.14
CA ASN A 75 1.87 3.20 -9.77
C ASN A 75 2.10 3.29 -8.25
N ALA A 76 1.60 4.35 -7.61
CA ALA A 76 1.67 4.49 -6.16
C ALA A 76 0.84 3.40 -5.44
N LEU A 77 -0.34 3.04 -5.97
CA LEU A 77 -1.11 1.91 -5.43
C LEU A 77 -0.36 0.59 -5.54
N VAL A 78 0.28 0.33 -6.68
CA VAL A 78 1.11 -0.88 -6.87
C VAL A 78 2.24 -0.91 -5.83
N GLY A 79 2.94 0.21 -5.64
CA GLY A 79 3.99 0.33 -4.62
C GLY A 79 3.47 0.06 -3.21
N LEU A 80 2.30 0.58 -2.85
CA LEU A 80 1.65 0.31 -1.56
C LEU A 80 1.33 -1.17 -1.39
N VAL A 81 0.79 -1.84 -2.42
CA VAL A 81 0.46 -3.27 -2.38
C VAL A 81 1.72 -4.12 -2.21
N ILE A 82 2.77 -3.86 -2.98
CA ILE A 82 4.05 -4.56 -2.86
C ILE A 82 4.59 -4.44 -1.43
N ALA A 83 4.64 -3.21 -0.90
CA ALA A 83 5.13 -2.95 0.45
C ALA A 83 4.27 -3.64 1.53
N THR A 84 2.95 -3.73 1.34
CA THR A 84 2.06 -4.48 2.23
C THR A 84 2.37 -5.99 2.19
N ILE A 85 2.58 -6.56 1.01
CA ILE A 85 2.93 -7.98 0.87
C ILE A 85 4.28 -8.28 1.54
N GLU A 86 5.29 -7.43 1.34
CA GLU A 86 6.60 -7.56 1.97
C GLU A 86 6.49 -7.51 3.50
N ARG A 87 5.75 -6.54 4.04
CA ARG A 87 5.51 -6.44 5.49
C ARG A 87 4.77 -7.66 6.03
N LEU A 88 3.78 -8.18 5.31
CA LEU A 88 3.07 -9.41 5.70
C LEU A 88 4.01 -10.60 5.78
N TRP A 89 4.79 -10.83 4.73
CA TRP A 89 5.78 -11.90 4.69
C TRP A 89 6.73 -11.80 5.87
N ASN A 90 7.31 -10.61 6.08
CA ASN A 90 8.26 -10.35 7.15
C ASN A 90 7.63 -10.58 8.53
N ALA A 91 6.38 -10.17 8.74
CA ALA A 91 5.66 -10.37 10.00
C ALA A 91 5.36 -11.85 10.29
N VAL A 92 4.93 -12.61 9.28
CA VAL A 92 4.64 -14.05 9.41
C VAL A 92 5.92 -14.81 9.78
N VAL A 93 7.02 -14.57 9.06
CA VAL A 93 8.29 -15.24 9.35
C VAL A 93 8.80 -14.87 10.74
N LYS A 94 8.63 -13.61 11.16
CA LYS A 94 8.97 -13.17 12.51
C LYS A 94 8.21 -13.92 13.59
N VAL A 95 6.89 -14.10 13.46
CA VAL A 95 6.09 -14.88 14.44
C VAL A 95 6.59 -16.32 14.57
N ILE A 96 6.97 -16.93 13.45
CA ILE A 96 7.55 -18.28 13.42
C ILE A 96 8.91 -18.30 14.13
N TRP A 97 9.81 -17.36 13.78
CA TRP A 97 11.14 -17.23 14.38
C TRP A 97 11.08 -17.00 15.90
N ASP A 98 10.22 -16.09 16.34
CA ASP A 98 10.03 -15.76 17.75
C ASP A 98 9.51 -16.99 18.53
N THR A 99 8.64 -17.79 17.90
CA THR A 99 8.13 -19.05 18.49
C THR A 99 9.21 -20.10 18.62
N ILE A 100 10.04 -20.31 17.57
CA ILE A 100 11.15 -21.27 17.60
C ILE A 100 12.18 -20.86 18.66
N SER A 101 12.56 -19.58 18.70
CA SER A 101 13.52 -19.05 19.68
C SER A 101 13.05 -19.31 21.11
N ARG A 102 11.77 -19.01 21.39
CA ARG A 102 11.15 -19.20 22.70
C ARG A 102 11.14 -20.67 23.15
N ILE A 103 10.89 -21.60 22.23
CA ILE A 103 10.75 -23.03 22.56
C ILE A 103 12.11 -23.70 22.70
N THR A 104 13.06 -23.35 21.84
CA THR A 104 14.41 -23.93 21.86
C THR A 104 15.30 -23.32 22.94
N GLY A 105 14.97 -22.12 23.43
CA GLY A 105 15.85 -21.36 24.34
C GLY A 105 17.16 -20.94 23.67
N THR A 106 17.25 -21.03 22.34
CA THR A 106 18.44 -20.69 21.56
C THR A 106 18.24 -19.37 20.85
N VAL A 107 19.32 -18.58 20.76
CA VAL A 107 19.37 -17.38 19.92
C VAL A 107 19.62 -17.85 18.49
N ILE A 108 18.54 -18.02 17.72
CA ILE A 108 18.65 -18.26 16.28
C ILE A 108 19.02 -16.94 15.57
N PRO A 109 19.76 -16.99 14.44
CA PRO A 109 20.09 -15.79 13.68
C PRO A 109 18.84 -14.97 13.37
N ALA A 110 18.94 -13.65 13.53
CA ALA A 110 17.83 -12.76 13.27
C ALA A 110 17.33 -12.92 11.83
N PHE A 111 16.01 -13.06 11.67
CA PHE A 111 15.39 -13.02 10.36
C PHE A 111 15.72 -11.68 9.68
N LYS A 112 16.27 -11.73 8.47
CA LYS A 112 16.55 -10.55 7.66
C LYS A 112 15.32 -10.28 6.79
N PRO A 113 14.57 -9.18 7.04
CA PRO A 113 13.43 -8.83 6.22
C PRO A 113 13.85 -8.56 4.78
N LEU A 114 12.94 -8.83 3.85
CA LEU A 114 13.00 -8.36 2.47
C LEU A 114 12.87 -6.83 2.44
#